data_AF-A0A8S3CJ83-F1
#
_entry.id   AF-A0A8S3CJ83-F1
#
_cell.length_a   1.000
_cell.length_b   1.000
_cell.length_c   1.000
_cell.angle_alpha   90.00
_cell.angle_beta   90.00
_cell.angle_gamma   90.00
#
_symmetry.space_group_name_H-M   'P 1'
#
loop_
_entity.id
_entity.type
_entity.pdbx_description
1 polymer ?
#
loop_
_entity_poly.entity_id
_entity_poly.type
_entity_poly.pdbx_seq_one_letter_code
_entity_poly.pdbx_strand_id
1 'polypeptide(L)'
;MTEWREFRPEQKLLNSNFDGYRLTLEPLAQYSLKFDNNIHVQKDIELGNDLYSYNSIKGFKSLNQLYINSWKPNNNDLYYFDQMHSIQQVDLTSNQSFSHLQQPTIVYQLSNTTLYGSMIFISDSLVFVCDGRSKLSVLNTNNPKWKLLHDEDFDEYLTSPIRLIHAVSCEGYLHAIIGFIQAECQLLWATFSIGSSSEIKLIRRRILNGKKWPDFVAIESNGQSVYVAAEGLYTFKYDSLIE
;
A
#
# COMPACT_ATOMS: atom_id res chain seq x y z
N MET A 1 -19.15 22.46 14.29
CA MET A 1 -17.97 23.33 14.29
C MET A 1 -16.87 22.57 15.02
N THR A 2 -16.01 21.89 14.27
CA THR A 2 -15.00 20.99 14.82
C THR A 2 -13.77 21.83 15.11
N GLU A 3 -13.41 21.95 16.39
CA GLU A 3 -12.20 22.65 16.82
C GLU A 3 -10.97 21.98 16.20
N TRP A 4 -10.22 22.76 15.44
CA TRP A 4 -8.93 22.37 14.90
C TRP A 4 -8.01 22.05 16.07
N ARG A 5 -7.53 20.81 16.16
CA ARG A 5 -6.48 20.43 17.13
C ARG A 5 -5.26 21.29 16.83
N GLU A 6 -4.93 22.21 17.74
CA GLU A 6 -3.68 22.96 17.69
C GLU A 6 -2.51 21.94 17.62
N PHE A 7 -1.73 21.97 16.54
CA PHE A 7 -0.47 21.21 16.42
C PHE A 7 0.66 21.82 17.28
N ARG A 8 0.31 22.48 18.38
CA ARG A 8 1.29 22.98 19.33
C ARG A 8 1.72 21.79 20.20
N PRO A 9 3.02 21.49 20.29
CA PRO A 9 3.50 20.44 21.18
C PRO A 9 2.99 20.72 22.59
N GLU A 10 2.29 19.75 23.20
CA GLU A 10 1.90 19.87 24.60
C GLU A 10 3.17 19.88 25.46
N GLN A 11 3.56 21.07 25.95
CA GLN A 11 4.79 21.23 26.72
C GLN A 11 4.82 20.36 27.99
N LYS A 12 3.65 19.98 28.53
CA LYS A 12 3.55 19.05 29.66
C LYS A 12 3.99 17.62 29.32
N LEU A 13 3.95 17.23 28.05
CA LEU A 13 4.42 15.93 27.57
C LEU A 13 5.91 15.92 27.23
N LEU A 14 6.55 17.10 27.20
CA LEU A 14 7.99 17.23 26.99
C LEU A 14 8.69 17.10 28.34
N ASN A 15 9.43 16.02 28.52
CA ASN A 15 10.26 15.84 29.71
C ASN A 15 11.44 16.83 29.67
N SER A 16 11.45 17.83 30.57
CA SER A 16 12.50 18.85 30.66
C SER A 16 13.86 18.29 31.07
N ASN A 17 13.90 17.06 31.59
CA ASN A 17 15.12 16.32 31.94
C ASN A 17 15.47 15.26 30.87
N PHE A 18 14.90 15.37 29.67
CA PHE A 18 15.22 14.46 28.58
C PHE A 18 16.64 14.72 28.05
N ASP A 19 17.60 13.94 28.52
CA ASP A 19 19.02 13.95 28.10
C ASP A 19 19.25 13.39 26.67
N GLY A 20 18.20 13.23 25.88
CA GLY A 20 18.23 12.64 24.54
C GLY A 20 17.96 11.14 24.52
N TYR A 21 17.74 10.60 23.30
CA TYR A 21 17.66 9.16 23.09
C TYR A 21 19.07 8.58 23.21
N ARG A 22 19.36 7.89 24.31
CA ARG A 22 20.58 7.08 24.42
C ARG A 22 20.33 5.79 23.64
N LEU A 23 21.04 5.62 22.52
CA LEU A 23 21.07 4.35 21.81
C LEU A 23 21.70 3.31 22.74
N THR A 24 20.87 2.45 23.33
CA THR A 24 21.34 1.30 24.09
C THR A 24 22.16 0.41 23.17
N LEU A 25 23.37 0.06 23.59
CA LEU A 25 24.21 -0.95 22.92
C LEU A 25 23.71 -2.38 23.17
N GLU A 26 22.65 -2.52 23.98
CA GLU A 26 21.98 -3.79 24.18
C GLU A 26 21.41 -4.29 22.84
N PRO A 27 21.64 -5.56 22.49
CA PRO A 27 21.06 -6.11 21.28
C PRO A 27 19.53 -6.04 21.38
N LEU A 28 18.88 -5.64 20.28
CA LEU A 28 17.42 -5.68 20.20
C LEU A 28 16.95 -7.11 20.48
N ALA A 29 15.95 -7.27 21.34
CA ALA A 29 15.37 -8.58 21.60
C ALA A 29 14.84 -9.17 20.29
N GLN A 30 15.44 -10.29 19.88
CA GLN A 30 15.05 -11.00 18.66
C GLN A 30 14.20 -12.20 19.05
N TYR A 31 12.98 -12.22 18.54
CA TYR A 31 12.06 -13.34 18.67
C TYR A 31 11.91 -13.98 17.29
N SER A 32 11.99 -15.31 17.22
CA SER A 32 11.89 -16.04 15.95
C SER A 32 10.93 -17.20 16.11
N LEU A 33 9.93 -17.23 15.24
CA LEU A 33 8.99 -18.33 15.09
C LEU A 33 9.27 -19.06 13.78
N LYS A 34 9.03 -20.36 13.76
CA LYS A 34 9.19 -21.18 12.56
C LYS A 34 7.83 -21.66 12.06
N PHE A 35 7.69 -21.67 10.76
CA PHE A 35 6.65 -22.43 10.07
C PHE A 35 7.07 -23.90 9.99
N ASP A 36 6.11 -24.81 9.85
CA ASP A 36 6.39 -26.26 9.71
C ASP A 36 7.23 -26.59 8.46
N ASN A 37 7.05 -25.79 7.41
CA ASN A 37 7.70 -25.87 6.11
C ASN A 37 8.19 -24.47 5.70
N ASN A 38 9.16 -24.42 4.80
CA ASN A 38 9.63 -23.17 4.22
C ASN A 38 8.51 -22.46 3.46
N ILE A 39 8.37 -21.15 3.67
CA ILE A 39 7.46 -20.31 2.91
C ILE A 39 8.20 -19.66 1.73
N HIS A 40 7.51 -19.55 0.60
CA HIS A 40 8.02 -18.84 -0.56
C HIS A 40 7.57 -17.38 -0.47
N VAL A 41 8.50 -16.47 -0.18
CA VAL A 41 8.23 -15.03 -0.21
C VAL A 41 8.68 -14.45 -1.54
N GLN A 42 7.90 -13.50 -2.06
CA GLN A 42 8.29 -12.75 -3.26
C GLN A 42 9.69 -12.16 -3.07
N LYS A 43 10.54 -12.31 -4.09
CA LYS A 43 11.90 -11.76 -4.10
C LYS A 43 11.87 -10.30 -4.51
N ASP A 44 12.91 -9.56 -4.13
CA ASP A 44 13.12 -8.19 -4.60
C ASP A 44 13.11 -8.14 -6.13
N ILE A 45 12.53 -7.07 -6.68
CA ILE A 45 12.49 -6.86 -8.12
C ILE A 45 13.92 -6.67 -8.66
N GLU A 46 14.29 -7.54 -9.60
CA GLU A 46 15.43 -7.28 -10.47
C GLU A 46 15.03 -6.23 -11.51
N LEU A 47 15.33 -4.97 -11.20
CA LEU A 47 15.16 -3.88 -12.16
C LEU A 47 16.09 -4.13 -13.35
N GLY A 48 15.56 -4.09 -14.57
CA GLY A 48 16.37 -4.13 -15.78
C GLY A 48 17.41 -3.00 -15.78
N ASN A 49 18.52 -3.19 -16.50
CA ASN A 49 19.66 -2.26 -16.49
C ASN A 49 19.25 -0.80 -16.75
N ASP A 50 18.25 -0.57 -17.62
CA ASP A 50 17.77 0.77 -17.98
C ASP A 50 16.90 1.43 -16.89
N LEU A 51 16.42 0.66 -15.92
CA LEU A 51 15.60 1.12 -14.80
C LEU A 51 16.41 1.29 -13.52
N TYR A 52 17.74 1.11 -13.54
CA TYR A 52 18.57 1.17 -12.33
C TYR A 52 18.94 2.60 -11.93
N SER A 53 17.94 3.41 -11.58
CA SER A 53 18.11 4.77 -11.05
C SER A 53 17.88 4.84 -9.54
N TYR A 54 18.35 5.92 -8.90
CA TYR A 54 18.04 6.18 -7.48
C TYR A 54 16.54 6.16 -7.20
N ASN A 55 15.73 6.79 -8.07
CA ASN A 55 14.27 6.83 -7.90
C ASN A 55 13.66 5.44 -8.02
N SER A 56 14.13 4.62 -8.96
CA SER A 56 13.61 3.27 -9.16
C SER A 56 13.95 2.35 -8.00
N ILE A 57 15.16 2.46 -7.45
CA ILE A 57 15.56 1.71 -6.26
C ILE A 57 14.68 2.11 -5.07
N LYS A 58 14.52 3.42 -4.84
CA LYS A 58 13.70 3.97 -3.76
C LYS A 58 12.22 3.57 -3.90
N GLY A 59 11.70 3.55 -5.12
CA GLY A 59 10.30 3.23 -5.40
C GLY A 59 9.95 1.76 -5.31
N PHE A 60 10.86 0.87 -5.73
CA PHE A 60 10.52 -0.50 -6.09
C PHE A 60 11.40 -1.63 -5.50
N LYS A 61 12.60 -1.34 -4.96
CA LYS A 61 13.57 -2.41 -4.65
C LYS A 61 13.52 -2.97 -3.22
N SER A 62 12.91 -2.28 -2.25
CA SER A 62 12.96 -2.75 -0.84
C SER A 62 11.72 -2.35 -0.07
N LEU A 63 10.64 -3.10 -0.29
CA LEU A 63 9.35 -2.79 0.32
C LEU A 63 8.97 -3.92 1.27
N ASN A 64 8.70 -3.56 2.52
CA ASN A 64 8.03 -4.49 3.42
C ASN A 64 6.68 -4.88 2.81
N GLN A 65 6.51 -6.16 2.46
CA GLN A 65 5.28 -6.72 1.90
C GLN A 65 4.45 -7.43 2.95
N LEU A 66 4.67 -7.16 4.23
CA LEU A 66 3.77 -7.60 5.29
C LEU A 66 2.68 -6.56 5.47
N TYR A 67 1.44 -7.01 5.33
CA TYR A 67 0.26 -6.19 5.44
C TYR A 67 -0.61 -6.71 6.57
N ILE A 68 -1.26 -5.78 7.28
CA ILE A 68 -2.26 -6.07 8.31
C ILE A 68 -3.52 -5.33 7.91
N ASN A 69 -4.68 -5.94 8.16
CA ASN A 69 -5.95 -5.23 8.05
C ASN A 69 -6.22 -4.40 9.31
N SER A 70 -5.69 -3.17 9.34
CA SER A 70 -5.85 -2.24 10.45
C SER A 70 -7.30 -1.86 10.78
N TRP A 71 -8.26 -2.18 9.90
CA TRP A 71 -9.69 -1.93 10.12
C TRP A 71 -10.38 -3.02 10.95
N LYS A 72 -9.71 -4.15 11.20
CA LYS A 72 -10.19 -5.22 12.07
C LYS A 72 -9.35 -5.29 13.35
N PRO A 73 -9.69 -4.56 14.42
CA PRO A 73 -8.85 -4.43 15.62
C PRO A 73 -8.61 -5.75 16.37
N ASN A 74 -9.45 -6.77 16.15
CA ASN A 74 -9.34 -8.10 16.76
C ASN A 74 -8.73 -9.15 15.83
N ASN A 75 -8.31 -8.76 14.63
CA ASN A 75 -7.69 -9.64 13.66
C ASN A 75 -6.25 -9.17 13.44
N ASN A 76 -5.30 -10.00 13.84
CA ASN A 76 -3.86 -9.73 13.69
C ASN A 76 -3.26 -10.54 12.55
N ASP A 77 -4.09 -10.98 11.60
CA ASP A 77 -3.62 -11.81 10.50
C ASP A 77 -2.66 -11.00 9.62
N LEU A 78 -1.56 -11.65 9.26
CA LEU A 78 -0.56 -11.08 8.38
C LEU A 78 -0.79 -11.55 6.97
N TYR A 79 -0.63 -10.65 6.01
CA TYR A 79 -0.76 -10.95 4.61
C TYR A 79 0.52 -10.60 3.86
N TYR A 80 0.87 -11.39 2.86
CA TYR A 80 2.03 -11.14 2.01
C TYR A 80 1.86 -11.73 0.61
N PHE A 81 2.69 -11.31 -0.34
CA PHE A 81 2.74 -11.90 -1.69
C PHE A 81 3.82 -12.98 -1.77
N ASP A 82 3.47 -14.14 -2.32
CA ASP A 82 4.44 -15.19 -2.59
C ASP A 82 5.12 -15.07 -3.97
N GLN A 83 6.04 -15.98 -4.26
CA GLN A 83 6.78 -16.03 -5.54
C GLN A 83 5.89 -16.39 -6.75
N MET A 84 4.68 -16.90 -6.50
CA MET A 84 3.70 -17.25 -7.51
C MET A 84 2.65 -16.16 -7.69
N HIS A 85 2.87 -14.97 -7.10
CA HIS A 85 1.93 -13.84 -7.13
C HIS A 85 0.57 -14.16 -6.50
N SER A 86 0.56 -15.03 -5.49
CA SER A 86 -0.57 -15.27 -4.61
C SER A 86 -0.48 -14.42 -3.36
N ILE A 87 -1.63 -13.92 -2.90
CA ILE A 87 -1.76 -13.31 -1.58
C ILE A 87 -1.95 -14.45 -0.58
N GLN A 88 -1.02 -14.54 0.37
CA GLN A 88 -1.00 -15.50 1.46
C GLN A 88 -1.48 -14.84 2.75
N GLN A 89 -2.24 -15.54 3.57
CA GLN A 89 -2.67 -15.14 4.90
C GLN A 89 -2.06 -16.06 5.95
N VAL A 90 -1.41 -15.46 6.95
CA VAL A 90 -0.94 -16.12 8.17
C VAL A 90 -1.92 -15.76 9.28
N ASP A 91 -2.66 -16.76 9.76
CA ASP A 91 -3.54 -16.59 10.93
C ASP A 91 -2.67 -16.50 12.19
N LEU A 92 -2.59 -15.31 12.76
CA LEU A 92 -1.94 -15.10 14.07
C LEU A 92 -2.95 -15.08 15.21
N THR A 93 -4.23 -14.93 14.90
CA THR A 93 -5.30 -14.72 15.87
C THR A 93 -5.68 -16.03 16.56
N SER A 94 -5.73 -17.14 15.81
CA SER A 94 -6.07 -18.46 16.33
C SER A 94 -4.87 -19.25 16.87
N ASN A 95 -3.64 -18.78 16.60
CA ASN A 95 -2.42 -19.46 17.04
C ASN A 95 -2.21 -19.31 18.56
N GLN A 96 -2.74 -20.28 19.31
CA GLN A 96 -2.61 -20.34 20.77
C GLN A 96 -1.21 -20.77 21.25
N SER A 97 -0.39 -21.37 20.38
CA SER A 97 0.96 -21.81 20.72
C SER A 97 2.02 -20.95 20.02
N PHE A 98 2.76 -20.16 20.78
CA PHE A 98 3.89 -19.36 20.31
C PHE A 98 5.14 -20.20 19.96
N SER A 99 5.01 -21.51 19.76
CA SER A 99 6.11 -22.39 19.37
C SER A 99 6.22 -22.57 17.86
N HIS A 100 5.08 -22.58 17.14
CA HIS A 100 4.99 -22.88 15.71
C HIS A 100 3.88 -22.08 15.06
N LEU A 101 4.15 -21.54 13.86
CA LEU A 101 3.14 -20.86 13.04
C LEU A 101 2.48 -21.85 12.09
N GLN A 102 1.15 -21.80 12.02
CA GLN A 102 0.38 -22.50 10.98
C GLN A 102 0.82 -22.06 9.58
N GLN A 103 0.69 -22.99 8.63
CA GLN A 103 1.00 -22.70 7.25
C GLN A 103 0.09 -21.61 6.67
N PRO A 104 0.63 -20.67 5.88
CA PRO A 104 -0.16 -19.64 5.23
C PRO A 104 -1.20 -20.24 4.29
N THR A 105 -2.33 -19.56 4.16
CA THR A 105 -3.40 -19.94 3.23
C THR A 105 -3.49 -18.93 2.09
N ILE A 106 -3.59 -19.42 0.85
CA ILE A 106 -3.81 -18.54 -0.31
C ILE A 106 -5.22 -17.93 -0.18
N VAL A 107 -5.33 -16.61 -0.17
CA VAL A 107 -6.63 -15.91 -0.16
C VAL A 107 -7.01 -15.40 -1.55
N TYR A 108 -6.04 -15.11 -2.40
CA TYR A 108 -6.24 -14.61 -3.76
C TYR A 108 -5.03 -14.91 -4.65
N GLN A 109 -5.24 -15.10 -5.95
CA GLN A 109 -4.19 -15.33 -6.93
C GLN A 109 -4.24 -14.21 -7.98
N LEU A 110 -3.13 -13.49 -8.17
CA LEU A 110 -3.01 -12.48 -9.22
C LEU A 110 -2.73 -13.14 -10.58
N SER A 111 -2.85 -12.36 -11.65
CA SER A 111 -2.50 -12.80 -13.00
C SER A 111 -1.00 -13.10 -13.14
N ASN A 112 -0.64 -13.96 -14.09
CA ASN A 112 0.76 -14.40 -14.29
C ASN A 112 1.70 -13.30 -14.82
N THR A 113 1.17 -12.14 -15.20
CA THR A 113 1.94 -10.99 -15.72
C THR A 113 2.36 -10.00 -14.64
N THR A 114 2.14 -10.35 -13.36
CA THR A 114 2.44 -9.52 -12.19
C THR A 114 3.95 -9.30 -12.05
N LEU A 115 4.36 -8.07 -11.69
CA LEU A 115 5.74 -7.79 -11.30
C LEU A 115 5.87 -7.88 -9.78
N TYR A 116 5.21 -6.97 -9.07
CA TYR A 116 5.31 -6.85 -7.61
C TYR A 116 4.00 -6.38 -6.99
N GLY A 117 3.42 -7.28 -6.20
CA GLY A 117 2.16 -7.02 -5.54
C GLY A 117 2.30 -5.93 -4.49
N SER A 118 1.38 -4.97 -4.51
CA SER A 118 1.16 -4.05 -3.41
C SER A 118 -0.30 -4.00 -3.05
N MET A 119 -0.64 -3.84 -1.78
CA MET A 119 -2.03 -3.77 -1.37
C MET A 119 -2.26 -2.85 -0.18
N ILE A 120 -3.48 -2.31 -0.07
CA ILE A 120 -3.90 -1.44 1.02
C ILE A 120 -5.34 -1.76 1.37
N PHE A 121 -5.58 -2.13 2.63
CA PHE A 121 -6.92 -2.27 3.18
C PHE A 121 -7.55 -0.88 3.36
N ILE A 122 -8.71 -0.69 2.75
CA ILE A 122 -9.45 0.59 2.76
C ILE A 122 -10.72 0.52 3.61
N SER A 123 -11.12 -0.68 4.03
CA SER A 123 -12.11 -0.93 5.07
C SER A 123 -11.86 -2.30 5.71
N ASP A 124 -12.75 -2.70 6.62
CA ASP A 124 -12.76 -4.05 7.18
C ASP A 124 -12.90 -5.15 6.11
N SER A 125 -13.52 -4.84 4.97
CA SER A 125 -13.99 -5.80 3.98
C SER A 125 -13.48 -5.53 2.57
N LEU A 126 -12.77 -4.43 2.35
CA LEU A 126 -12.25 -4.01 1.05
C LEU A 126 -10.75 -3.78 1.08
N VAL A 127 -10.10 -4.23 0.01
CA VAL A 127 -8.66 -4.05 -0.22
C VAL A 127 -8.42 -3.66 -1.68
N PHE A 128 -7.55 -2.68 -1.89
CA PHE A 128 -6.95 -2.45 -3.20
C PHE A 128 -5.72 -3.33 -3.35
N VAL A 129 -5.61 -3.99 -4.49
CA VAL A 129 -4.45 -4.82 -4.86
C VAL A 129 -3.93 -4.33 -6.20
N CYS A 130 -2.66 -3.97 -6.26
CA CYS A 130 -1.96 -3.60 -7.47
C CYS A 130 -0.97 -4.70 -7.84
N ASP A 131 -0.96 -5.12 -9.10
CA ASP A 131 -0.09 -6.19 -9.62
C ASP A 131 1.36 -5.73 -9.91
N GLY A 132 1.61 -4.43 -9.72
CA GLY A 132 2.90 -3.82 -9.98
C GLY A 132 3.22 -3.61 -11.45
N ARG A 133 2.28 -3.90 -12.37
CA ARG A 133 2.48 -3.75 -13.82
C ARG A 133 1.50 -2.78 -14.47
N SER A 134 0.19 -3.02 -14.35
CA SER A 134 -0.83 -2.13 -14.92
C SER A 134 -2.17 -2.21 -14.21
N LYS A 135 -2.45 -3.31 -13.49
CA LYS A 135 -3.76 -3.53 -12.87
C LYS A 135 -3.86 -3.02 -11.45
N LEU A 136 -5.03 -2.45 -11.17
CA LEU A 136 -5.52 -2.17 -9.82
C LEU A 136 -6.88 -2.86 -9.64
N SER A 137 -6.90 -3.87 -8.78
CA SER A 137 -8.09 -4.62 -8.44
C SER A 137 -8.67 -4.19 -7.09
N VAL A 138 -10.00 -4.19 -6.97
CA VAL A 138 -10.71 -4.07 -5.70
C VAL A 138 -11.24 -5.44 -5.32
N LEU A 139 -10.87 -5.93 -4.14
CA LEU A 139 -11.29 -7.25 -3.65
C LEU A 139 -12.13 -7.12 -2.38
N ASN A 140 -13.09 -8.03 -2.24
CA ASN A 140 -13.85 -8.25 -1.02
C ASN A 140 -13.19 -9.34 -0.16
N THR A 141 -12.94 -9.02 1.12
CA THR A 141 -12.18 -9.86 2.05
C THR A 141 -13.05 -10.58 3.09
N ASN A 142 -14.39 -10.52 2.95
CA ASN A 142 -15.32 -11.19 3.88
C ASN A 142 -15.39 -12.71 3.71
N ASN A 143 -14.76 -13.25 2.67
CA ASN A 143 -14.72 -14.67 2.38
C ASN A 143 -13.29 -15.19 2.56
N PRO A 144 -13.06 -16.47 2.94
CA PRO A 144 -11.72 -17.04 3.04
C PRO A 144 -10.93 -16.96 1.72
N LYS A 145 -11.63 -17.08 0.59
CA LYS A 145 -11.11 -16.73 -0.74
C LYS A 145 -11.69 -15.38 -1.13
N TRP A 146 -10.82 -14.40 -1.29
CA TRP A 146 -11.24 -13.04 -1.62
C TRP A 146 -11.89 -12.99 -2.99
N LYS A 147 -12.93 -12.15 -3.12
CA LYS A 147 -13.70 -12.03 -4.35
C LYS A 147 -13.34 -10.75 -5.08
N LEU A 148 -13.03 -10.86 -6.37
CA LEU A 148 -12.84 -9.71 -7.25
C LEU A 148 -14.16 -8.94 -7.39
N LEU A 149 -14.14 -7.64 -7.11
CA LEU A 149 -15.27 -6.73 -7.30
C LEU A 149 -15.08 -5.83 -8.52
N HIS A 150 -13.86 -5.34 -8.73
CA HIS A 150 -13.49 -4.47 -9.84
C HIS A 150 -12.05 -4.69 -10.23
N ASP A 151 -11.74 -4.45 -11.49
CA ASP A 151 -10.40 -4.50 -12.02
C ASP A 151 -10.22 -3.36 -13.02
N GLU A 152 -9.25 -2.50 -12.77
CA GLU A 152 -8.93 -1.36 -13.63
C GLU A 152 -7.55 -1.61 -14.24
N ASP A 153 -7.46 -1.50 -15.57
CA ASP A 153 -6.21 -1.67 -16.29
C ASP A 153 -5.67 -0.33 -16.76
N PHE A 154 -4.45 -0.01 -16.35
CA PHE A 154 -3.75 1.20 -16.77
C PHE A 154 -2.63 0.85 -17.77
N ASP A 155 -3.01 0.17 -18.85
CA ASP A 155 -2.11 -0.33 -19.89
C ASP A 155 -1.21 0.78 -20.48
N GLU A 156 -1.63 2.04 -20.47
CA GLU A 156 -0.80 3.17 -20.87
C GLU A 156 0.51 3.31 -20.07
N TYR A 157 0.62 2.64 -18.91
CA TYR A 157 1.80 2.65 -18.05
C TYR A 157 2.59 1.32 -18.06
N LEU A 158 2.24 0.35 -18.92
CA LEU A 158 2.89 -0.98 -19.06
C LEU A 158 4.43 -0.95 -19.19
N THR A 159 4.99 0.17 -19.63
CA THR A 159 6.42 0.36 -19.83
C THR A 159 7.21 0.57 -18.54
N SER A 160 6.53 0.79 -17.41
CA SER A 160 7.14 1.03 -16.10
C SER A 160 6.45 0.19 -15.02
N PRO A 161 7.18 -0.31 -14.02
CA PRO A 161 6.56 -0.84 -12.82
C PRO A 161 5.67 0.22 -12.17
N ILE A 162 4.51 -0.20 -11.68
CA ILE A 162 3.60 0.64 -10.90
C ILE A 162 3.59 0.17 -9.45
N ARG A 163 3.14 1.03 -8.53
CA ARG A 163 3.03 0.66 -7.12
C ARG A 163 1.88 1.40 -6.46
N LEU A 164 1.07 0.69 -5.69
CA LEU A 164 0.09 1.31 -4.79
C LEU A 164 0.80 1.95 -3.60
N ILE A 165 0.67 3.26 -3.44
CA ILE A 165 1.32 4.04 -2.39
C ILE A 165 0.36 4.35 -1.23
N HIS A 166 -0.87 4.76 -1.55
CA HIS A 166 -1.88 5.09 -0.56
C HIS A 166 -3.28 4.82 -1.09
N ALA A 167 -4.23 4.52 -0.22
CA ALA A 167 -5.64 4.44 -0.58
C ALA A 167 -6.55 4.78 0.59
N VAL A 168 -7.73 5.32 0.29
CA VAL A 168 -8.79 5.62 1.29
C VAL A 168 -10.17 5.36 0.72
N SER A 169 -11.13 5.08 1.60
CA SER A 169 -12.57 5.09 1.29
C SER A 169 -13.21 6.27 2.01
N CYS A 170 -13.99 7.08 1.30
CA CYS A 170 -14.70 8.23 1.87
C CYS A 170 -15.99 8.50 1.08
N GLU A 171 -17.11 8.67 1.78
CA GLU A 171 -18.39 9.14 1.21
C GLU A 171 -18.86 8.37 -0.05
N GLY A 172 -18.65 7.04 -0.09
CA GLY A 172 -19.03 6.21 -1.24
C GLY A 172 -18.04 6.24 -2.42
N TYR A 173 -16.90 6.90 -2.24
CA TYR A 173 -15.79 6.90 -3.18
C TYR A 173 -14.60 6.13 -2.63
N LEU A 174 -13.88 5.48 -3.54
CA LEU A 174 -12.60 4.87 -3.26
C LEU A 174 -11.51 5.67 -3.97
N HIS A 175 -10.44 6.00 -3.27
CA HIS A 175 -9.31 6.70 -3.85
C HIS A 175 -8.05 5.88 -3.69
N ALA A 176 -7.23 5.88 -4.72
CA ALA A 176 -5.92 5.24 -4.73
C ALA A 176 -4.87 6.17 -5.34
N ILE A 177 -3.68 6.18 -4.75
CA ILE A 177 -2.47 6.77 -5.33
C ILE A 177 -1.58 5.63 -5.82
N ILE A 178 -1.31 5.62 -7.11
CA ILE A 178 -0.35 4.72 -7.77
C ILE A 178 0.87 5.54 -8.19
N GLY A 179 2.07 5.10 -7.80
CA GLY A 179 3.33 5.69 -8.24
C GLY A 179 3.99 4.88 -9.34
N PHE A 180 4.60 5.58 -10.29
CA PHE A 180 5.34 4.97 -11.41
C PHE A 180 6.40 5.93 -11.94
N ILE A 181 7.34 5.43 -12.74
CA ILE A 181 8.47 6.21 -13.26
C ILE A 181 8.56 6.05 -14.78
N GLN A 182 8.27 7.11 -15.52
CA GLN A 182 8.55 7.18 -16.96
C GLN A 182 9.72 8.13 -17.19
N ALA A 183 9.49 9.31 -17.77
CA ALA A 183 10.50 10.36 -17.86
C ALA A 183 10.77 11.03 -16.50
N GLU A 184 9.72 11.14 -15.68
CA GLU A 184 9.76 11.71 -14.33
C GLU A 184 9.04 10.76 -13.35
N CYS A 185 9.13 11.04 -12.05
CA CYS A 185 8.33 10.31 -11.06
C CYS A 185 6.89 10.83 -11.12
N GLN A 186 5.93 9.93 -11.25
CA GLN A 186 4.52 10.29 -11.41
C GLN A 186 3.67 9.62 -10.34
N LEU A 187 2.62 10.33 -9.92
CA LEU A 187 1.58 9.84 -9.04
C LEU A 187 0.24 9.93 -9.77
N LEU A 188 -0.34 8.79 -10.09
CA LEU A 188 -1.73 8.69 -10.53
C LEU A 188 -2.64 8.64 -9.32
N TRP A 189 -3.51 9.63 -9.19
CA TRP A 189 -4.62 9.61 -8.27
C TRP A 189 -5.89 9.16 -9.01
N ALA A 190 -6.26 7.90 -8.78
CA ALA A 190 -7.49 7.29 -9.29
C ALA A 190 -8.62 7.45 -8.28
N THR A 191 -9.82 7.79 -8.76
CA THR A 191 -11.04 7.90 -7.95
C THR A 191 -12.13 7.04 -8.56
N PHE A 192 -12.69 6.17 -7.73
CA PHE A 192 -13.75 5.25 -8.10
C PHE A 192 -15.02 5.61 -7.34
N SER A 193 -16.17 5.53 -8.00
CA SER A 193 -17.48 5.61 -7.35
C SER A 193 -18.01 4.22 -7.07
N ILE A 194 -18.65 4.02 -5.92
CA ILE A 194 -19.46 2.84 -5.63
C ILE A 194 -20.92 3.19 -5.93
N GLY A 195 -21.47 2.58 -6.98
CA GLY A 195 -22.86 2.73 -7.38
C GLY A 195 -23.84 2.00 -6.44
N SER A 196 -25.14 2.25 -6.65
CA SER A 196 -26.22 1.70 -5.83
C SER A 196 -26.33 0.16 -5.87
N SER A 197 -25.82 -0.49 -6.91
CA SER A 197 -25.71 -1.95 -7.04
C SER A 197 -24.39 -2.53 -6.49
N SER A 198 -23.60 -1.74 -5.76
CA SER A 198 -22.20 -2.04 -5.42
C SER A 198 -21.26 -2.18 -6.63
N GLU A 199 -21.68 -1.69 -7.79
CA GLU A 199 -20.84 -1.58 -8.99
C GLU A 199 -19.79 -0.49 -8.78
N ILE A 200 -18.52 -0.81 -8.97
CA ILE A 200 -17.41 0.13 -8.84
C ILE A 200 -17.04 0.63 -10.23
N LYS A 201 -16.80 1.93 -10.38
CA LYS A 201 -16.37 2.55 -11.64
C LYS A 201 -15.29 3.58 -11.42
N LEU A 202 -14.26 3.58 -12.25
CA LEU A 202 -13.31 4.68 -12.32
C LEU A 202 -14.03 5.92 -12.89
N ILE A 203 -14.01 7.02 -12.14
CA ILE A 203 -14.70 8.27 -12.53
C ILE A 203 -13.76 9.46 -12.72
N ARG A 204 -12.55 9.40 -12.16
CA ARG A 204 -11.58 10.49 -12.30
C ARG A 204 -10.15 9.98 -12.16
N ARG A 205 -9.27 10.54 -12.99
CA ARG A 205 -7.82 10.36 -12.91
C ARG A 205 -7.14 11.71 -12.83
N ARG A 206 -6.18 11.83 -11.93
CA ARG A 206 -5.30 13.00 -11.82
C ARG A 206 -3.86 12.53 -11.81
N ILE A 207 -2.97 13.28 -12.46
CA ILE A 207 -1.54 12.95 -12.48
C ILE A 207 -0.76 14.10 -11.88
N LEU A 208 0.10 13.77 -10.91
CA LEU A 208 1.10 14.68 -10.38
C LEU A 208 2.49 14.24 -10.84
N ASN A 209 3.31 15.18 -11.30
CA ASN A 209 4.69 14.93 -11.66
C ASN A 209 5.64 15.53 -10.62
N GLY A 210 6.72 14.81 -10.33
CA GLY A 210 7.83 15.25 -9.50
C GLY A 210 9.16 14.66 -9.97
N LYS A 211 10.27 15.30 -9.60
CA LYS A 211 11.62 14.89 -10.06
C LYS A 211 12.19 13.70 -9.28
N LYS A 212 11.77 13.53 -8.03
CA LYS A 212 12.27 12.52 -7.09
C LYS A 212 11.11 11.69 -6.56
N TRP A 213 11.36 10.40 -6.36
CA TRP A 213 10.36 9.52 -5.75
C TRP A 213 10.01 10.01 -4.34
N PRO A 214 8.72 10.06 -3.97
CA PRO A 214 8.30 10.67 -2.72
C PRO A 214 8.73 9.84 -1.51
N ASP A 215 9.00 10.53 -0.40
CA ASP A 215 9.25 9.93 0.90
C ASP A 215 7.94 9.53 1.58
N PHE A 216 6.89 10.31 1.34
CA PHE A 216 5.56 10.07 1.90
C PHE A 216 4.47 10.60 0.97
N VAL A 217 3.37 9.85 0.85
CA VAL A 217 2.14 10.30 0.19
C VAL A 217 0.94 9.83 1.00
N ALA A 218 -0.01 10.73 1.24
CA ALA A 218 -1.29 10.37 1.84
C ALA A 218 -2.43 11.17 1.22
N ILE A 219 -3.56 10.49 1.02
CA ILE A 219 -4.82 11.17 0.68
C ILE A 219 -5.44 11.64 1.98
N GLU A 220 -5.94 12.87 2.01
CA GLU A 220 -6.73 13.37 3.13
C GLU A 220 -7.98 12.51 3.33
N SER A 221 -8.44 12.37 4.58
CA SER A 221 -9.56 11.50 4.93
C SER A 221 -10.87 11.83 4.20
N ASN A 222 -11.03 13.07 3.71
CA ASN A 222 -12.19 13.51 2.93
C ASN A 222 -12.06 13.22 1.42
N GLY A 223 -10.92 12.67 0.95
CA GLY A 223 -10.67 12.41 -0.47
C GLY A 223 -10.45 13.65 -1.34
N GLN A 224 -10.31 14.85 -0.77
CA GLN A 224 -10.24 16.11 -1.51
C GLN A 224 -8.81 16.61 -1.75
N SER A 225 -7.85 16.23 -0.91
CA SER A 225 -6.46 16.63 -1.07
C SER A 225 -5.47 15.46 -0.94
N VAL A 226 -4.25 15.67 -1.42
CA VAL A 226 -3.13 14.74 -1.31
C VAL A 226 -1.93 15.48 -0.72
N TYR A 227 -1.36 14.92 0.34
CA TYR A 227 -0.11 15.38 0.92
C TYR A 227 1.03 14.59 0.31
N VAL A 228 2.05 15.29 -0.19
CA VAL A 228 3.25 14.69 -0.76
C VAL A 228 4.46 15.31 -0.07
N ALA A 229 5.29 14.48 0.56
CA ALA A 229 6.60 14.87 1.04
C ALA A 229 7.65 14.22 0.14
N ALA A 230 8.47 15.04 -0.50
CA ALA A 230 9.52 14.61 -1.40
C ALA A 230 10.65 15.64 -1.45
N GLU A 231 11.82 15.22 -1.92
CA GLU A 231 12.89 16.13 -2.30
C GLU A 231 12.53 16.84 -3.62
N GLY A 232 11.74 17.92 -3.49
CA GLY A 232 11.23 18.71 -4.61
C GLY A 232 9.71 18.79 -4.65
N LEU A 233 9.21 19.62 -5.55
CA LEU A 233 7.77 19.86 -5.69
C LEU A 233 7.12 18.83 -6.60
N TYR A 234 5.91 18.41 -6.22
CA TYR A 234 4.97 17.72 -7.09
C TYR A 234 3.94 18.72 -7.61
N THR A 235 3.61 18.64 -8.90
CA THR A 235 2.62 19.51 -9.54
C THR A 235 1.59 18.71 -10.31
N PHE A 236 0.32 19.09 -10.23
CA PHE A 236 -0.72 18.53 -11.08
C PHE A 236 -0.42 18.85 -12.55
N LYS A 237 -0.47 17.83 -13.39
CA LYS A 237 -0.25 17.92 -14.84
C LYS A 237 -1.46 17.50 -15.65
N TYR A 238 -2.34 16.70 -15.05
CA TYR A 238 -3.52 16.18 -15.71
C TYR A 238 -4.64 15.99 -14.70
N ASP A 239 -5.87 16.25 -15.15
CA ASP A 239 -7.11 15.91 -14.48
C ASP A 239 -8.13 15.54 -15.54
N SER A 240 -8.69 14.33 -15.49
CA SER A 240 -9.60 13.84 -16.52
C SER A 240 -10.93 14.60 -16.60
N LEU A 241 -11.23 15.47 -15.63
CA LEU A 241 -12.43 16.31 -15.62
C LEU A 241 -12.17 17.77 -16.00
N ILE A 242 -10.91 18.16 -16.20
CA ILE A 242 -10.52 19.52 -16.59
C ILE A 242 -9.86 19.42 -17.96
N GLU A 243 -10.49 20.02 -18.97
CA GLU A 243 -9.92 20.13 -20.33
C GLU A 243 -8.58 20.87 -20.35
#